data_AF-A0AAU8DNE8-F1
#
_entry.id   AF-A0AAU8DNE8-F1
#
_cell.length_a   1.000
_cell.length_b   1.000
_cell.length_c   1.000
_cell.angle_alpha   90.00
_cell.angle_beta   90.00
_cell.angle_gamma   90.00
#
_symmetry.space_group_name_H-M   'P 1'
#
loop_
_entity.id
_entity.type
_entity.pdbx_description
1 polymer ?
#
loop_
_entity_poly.entity_id
_entity_poly.type
_entity_poly.pdbx_seq_one_letter_code
_entity_poly.pdbx_strand_id
1 'polypeptide(L)'
;MSHWDEATALTVLCCVPEGAMAPIAPLLAELVAADTVHDVGPRPGREIDALLVGRVLVIGDDADLAAVVVRLIRKELLGAVEVAYATVGPSVVAQRWSLPVGPRAIRLARLGDPDLTPLVRDDAGGVLIGEASLGPILGTVYLDEHKLVAGGCRALVIEPDAAQGLRVTVLYKKFGLIGRRPVIREGRAIQIGTAAAQLVADGWSRGRPVERWTYYAHTSPLRLIRGAVD
;
A
#
# COMPACT_ATOMS: atom_id res chain seq x y z
N MET A 1 25.92 -32.13 -9.31
CA MET A 1 25.84 -30.84 -8.57
C MET A 1 24.60 -30.12 -9.05
N SER A 2 23.46 -30.40 -8.43
CA SER A 2 22.14 -29.86 -8.75
C SER A 2 21.98 -28.50 -8.07
N HIS A 3 21.64 -27.48 -8.87
CA HIS A 3 21.71 -26.05 -8.58
C HIS A 3 20.39 -25.48 -8.00
N TRP A 4 19.65 -26.24 -7.17
CA TRP A 4 18.29 -25.91 -6.76
C TRP A 4 17.99 -26.24 -5.28
N ASP A 5 18.72 -25.64 -4.34
CA ASP A 5 18.40 -25.80 -2.91
C ASP A 5 18.78 -24.57 -2.04
N GLU A 6 18.76 -23.37 -2.62
CA GLU A 6 18.58 -22.15 -1.85
C GLU A 6 17.14 -21.71 -2.02
N ALA A 7 16.23 -22.25 -1.20
CA ALA A 7 14.94 -21.63 -1.03
C ALA A 7 15.18 -20.16 -0.66
N THR A 8 14.85 -19.22 -1.54
CA THR A 8 15.14 -17.78 -1.43
C THR A 8 14.99 -17.32 0.02
N ALA A 9 16.11 -16.96 0.65
CA ALA A 9 16.11 -16.56 2.06
C ALA A 9 15.07 -15.44 2.28
N LEU A 10 14.10 -15.71 3.16
CA LEU A 10 13.02 -14.78 3.47
C LEU A 10 13.46 -13.87 4.61
N THR A 11 13.72 -12.60 4.29
CA THR A 11 14.00 -11.56 5.29
C THR A 11 12.67 -11.05 5.86
N VAL A 12 12.54 -10.99 7.18
CA VAL A 12 11.30 -10.59 7.85
C VAL A 12 11.50 -9.27 8.57
N LEU A 13 10.67 -8.28 8.24
CA LEU A 13 10.62 -6.97 8.88
C LEU A 13 9.39 -6.91 9.79
N CYS A 14 9.62 -6.98 11.10
CA CYS A 14 8.59 -6.85 12.11
C CYS A 14 8.41 -5.38 12.46
N CYS A 15 7.29 -4.80 12.02
CA CYS A 15 6.95 -3.39 12.25
C CYS A 15 5.97 -3.20 13.44
N VAL A 16 5.44 -4.31 13.96
CA VAL A 16 4.52 -4.32 15.09
C VAL A 16 5.24 -4.64 16.40
N PRO A 17 4.71 -4.20 17.57
CA PRO A 17 5.23 -4.63 18.86
C PRO A 17 5.19 -6.16 19.01
N GLU A 18 6.13 -6.73 19.76
CA GLU A 18 6.30 -8.19 19.94
C GLU A 18 4.98 -8.92 20.30
N GLY A 19 4.16 -8.34 21.19
CA GLY A 19 2.88 -8.94 21.59
C GLY A 19 1.82 -9.01 20.47
N ALA A 20 1.90 -8.14 19.47
CA ALA A 20 0.97 -8.16 18.34
C ALA A 20 1.23 -9.32 17.37
N MET A 21 2.42 -9.92 17.40
CA MET A 21 2.78 -11.08 16.56
C MET A 21 2.27 -12.42 17.12
N ALA A 22 1.75 -12.46 18.36
CA ALA A 22 1.35 -13.71 19.01
C ALA A 22 0.51 -14.66 18.12
N PRO A 23 -0.45 -14.18 17.29
CA PRO A 23 -1.24 -15.06 16.42
C PRO A 23 -0.45 -15.73 15.29
N ILE A 24 0.70 -15.17 14.89
CA ILE A 24 1.51 -15.63 13.75
C ILE A 24 2.89 -16.17 14.15
N ALA A 25 3.34 -15.89 15.37
CA ALA A 25 4.68 -16.23 15.85
C ALA A 25 5.04 -17.73 15.76
N PRO A 26 4.16 -18.70 16.09
CA PRO A 26 4.51 -20.12 16.00
C PRO A 26 4.82 -20.54 14.56
N LEU A 27 3.98 -20.13 13.62
CA LEU A 27 4.16 -20.46 12.21
C LEU A 27 5.35 -19.71 11.60
N LEU A 28 5.61 -18.47 12.04
CA LEU A 28 6.80 -17.74 11.64
C LEU A 28 8.07 -18.51 12.07
N ALA A 29 8.15 -18.94 13.33
CA ALA A 29 9.28 -19.70 13.84
C ALA A 29 9.50 -21.05 13.14
N GLU A 30 8.43 -21.65 12.61
CA GLU A 30 8.51 -22.88 11.81
C GLU A 30 9.07 -22.62 10.39
N LEU A 31 8.71 -21.49 9.79
CA LEU A 31 8.95 -21.22 8.37
C LEU A 31 10.17 -20.33 8.08
N VAL A 32 10.73 -19.64 9.06
CA VAL A 32 11.91 -18.79 8.88
C VAL A 32 12.94 -19.01 9.98
N ALA A 33 14.22 -18.87 9.64
CA ALA A 33 15.30 -18.89 10.61
C ALA A 33 15.27 -17.62 11.46
N ALA A 34 15.58 -17.74 12.75
CA ALA A 34 15.44 -16.63 13.70
C ALA A 34 16.35 -15.43 13.38
N ASP A 35 17.50 -15.67 12.75
CA ASP A 35 18.48 -14.66 12.35
C ASP A 35 18.03 -13.82 11.13
N THR A 36 16.97 -14.23 10.43
CA THR A 36 16.37 -13.45 9.33
C THR A 36 15.19 -12.58 9.78
N VAL A 37 14.86 -12.57 11.07
CA VAL A 37 13.78 -11.77 11.65
C VAL A 37 14.34 -10.52 12.30
N HIS A 38 13.89 -9.36 11.82
CA HIS A 38 14.35 -8.05 12.27
C HIS A 38 13.20 -7.24 12.86
N ASP A 39 13.31 -6.87 14.13
CA ASP A 39 12.45 -5.86 14.73
C ASP A 39 12.92 -4.46 14.28
N VAL A 40 12.06 -3.78 13.52
CA VAL A 40 12.37 -2.49 12.90
C VAL A 40 11.40 -1.39 13.36
N GLY A 41 10.41 -1.74 14.19
CA GLY A 41 9.37 -0.83 14.64
C GLY A 41 8.47 -0.30 13.52
N PRO A 42 7.46 0.52 13.87
CA PRO A 42 6.48 1.00 12.91
C PRO A 42 7.07 2.04 11.95
N ARG A 43 6.65 1.97 10.69
CA ARG A 43 7.04 2.88 9.60
C ARG A 43 8.56 3.01 9.46
N PRO A 44 9.28 1.90 9.18
CA PRO A 44 10.73 1.89 9.13
C PRO A 44 11.31 2.82 8.05
N GLY A 45 12.46 3.39 8.38
CA GLY A 45 13.21 4.35 7.58
C GLY A 45 14.40 3.75 6.83
N ARG A 46 15.54 4.43 6.87
CA ARG A 46 16.76 4.03 6.12
C ARG A 46 17.50 2.85 6.74
N GLU A 47 17.22 2.55 8.01
CA GLU A 47 17.83 1.49 8.80
C GLU A 47 17.60 0.09 8.21
N ILE A 48 16.55 -0.08 7.41
CA ILE A 48 16.25 -1.35 6.74
C ILE A 48 16.91 -1.52 5.37
N ASP A 49 17.60 -0.51 4.82
CA ASP A 49 18.08 -0.53 3.43
C ASP A 49 18.95 -1.76 3.09
N ALA A 50 19.77 -2.22 4.04
CA ALA A 50 20.63 -3.38 3.87
C ALA A 50 19.86 -4.72 3.90
N LEU A 51 18.63 -4.71 4.39
CA LEU A 51 17.74 -5.87 4.51
C LEU A 51 16.86 -6.05 3.27
N LEU A 52 16.84 -5.07 2.34
CA LEU A 52 15.97 -5.07 1.17
C LEU A 52 16.60 -5.87 0.02
N VAL A 53 16.72 -7.18 0.18
CA VAL A 53 17.34 -8.07 -0.82
C VAL A 53 16.49 -9.32 -1.00
N GLY A 54 16.36 -9.80 -2.25
CA GLY A 54 15.65 -11.03 -2.57
C GLY A 54 14.17 -10.93 -2.21
N ARG A 55 13.73 -11.69 -1.21
CA ARG A 55 12.35 -11.70 -0.74
C ARG A 55 12.23 -11.13 0.67
N VAL A 56 11.35 -10.15 0.83
CA VAL A 56 11.13 -9.43 2.09
C VAL A 56 9.66 -9.58 2.51
N LEU A 57 9.42 -10.12 3.70
CA LEU A 57 8.12 -10.12 4.35
C LEU A 57 8.00 -8.91 5.29
N VAL A 58 7.01 -8.07 5.07
CA VAL A 58 6.61 -7.01 6.00
C VAL A 58 5.48 -7.52 6.88
N ILE A 59 5.71 -7.55 8.20
CA ILE A 59 4.69 -7.84 9.21
C ILE A 59 4.29 -6.51 9.85
N GLY A 60 3.12 -5.99 9.51
CA GLY A 60 2.75 -4.61 9.81
C GLY A 60 1.31 -4.25 9.48
N ASP A 61 1.02 -2.96 9.57
CA ASP A 61 -0.15 -2.34 8.95
C ASP A 61 0.16 -1.83 7.52
N ASP A 62 -0.85 -1.25 6.87
CA ASP A 62 -0.74 -0.77 5.49
C ASP A 62 0.29 0.36 5.35
N ALA A 63 0.49 1.16 6.40
CA ALA A 63 1.45 2.26 6.43
C ALA A 63 2.89 1.76 6.60
N ASP A 64 3.09 0.66 7.34
CA ASP A 64 4.38 -0.01 7.45
C ASP A 64 4.82 -0.57 6.08
N LEU A 65 3.91 -1.22 5.36
CA LEU A 65 4.18 -1.66 3.99
C LEU A 65 4.52 -0.48 3.08
N ALA A 66 3.75 0.61 3.13
CA ALA A 66 4.03 1.82 2.36
C ALA A 66 5.43 2.39 2.67
N ALA A 67 5.86 2.39 3.94
CA ALA A 67 7.19 2.85 4.34
C ALA A 67 8.31 2.00 3.73
N VAL A 68 8.17 0.66 3.76
CA VAL A 68 9.12 -0.26 3.13
C VAL A 68 9.18 -0.05 1.62
N VAL A 69 8.03 0.08 0.95
CA VAL A 69 7.98 0.32 -0.50
C VAL A 69 8.61 1.68 -0.88
N VAL A 70 8.46 2.72 -0.06
CA VAL A 70 9.20 3.98 -0.25
C VAL A 70 10.71 3.76 -0.20
N ARG A 71 11.22 2.89 0.68
CA ARG A 71 12.65 2.55 0.70
C ARG A 71 13.07 1.80 -0.57
N LEU A 72 12.28 0.86 -1.05
CA LEU A 72 12.55 0.16 -2.31
C LEU A 72 12.66 1.12 -3.49
N ILE A 73 11.76 2.11 -3.60
CA ILE A 73 11.85 3.14 -4.63
C ILE A 73 13.15 3.94 -4.52
N ARG A 74 13.48 4.42 -3.31
CA ARG A 74 14.69 5.23 -3.07
C ARG A 74 15.99 4.48 -3.37
N LYS A 75 15.93 3.16 -3.39
CA LYS A 75 17.06 2.27 -3.67
C LYS A 75 17.00 1.64 -5.06
N GLU A 76 15.99 1.99 -5.87
CA GLU A 76 15.76 1.43 -7.21
C GLU A 76 15.54 -0.10 -7.20
N LEU A 77 14.94 -0.63 -6.11
CA LEU A 77 14.82 -2.06 -5.85
C LEU A 77 13.45 -2.67 -6.21
N LEU A 78 12.49 -1.90 -6.73
CA LEU A 78 11.14 -2.42 -7.05
C LEU A 78 11.16 -3.62 -8.02
N GLY A 79 12.11 -3.65 -8.96
CA GLY A 79 12.24 -4.75 -9.92
C GLY A 79 13.04 -5.95 -9.40
N ALA A 80 13.79 -5.78 -8.30
CA ALA A 80 14.71 -6.78 -7.78
C ALA A 80 14.18 -7.48 -6.52
N VAL A 81 13.40 -6.78 -5.70
CA VAL A 81 12.90 -7.30 -4.42
C VAL A 81 11.45 -7.75 -4.56
N GLU A 82 11.17 -8.96 -4.11
CA GLU A 82 9.83 -9.50 -3.95
C GLU A 82 9.31 -9.17 -2.55
N VAL A 83 8.15 -8.53 -2.47
CA VAL A 83 7.57 -8.07 -1.22
C VAL A 83 6.40 -8.97 -0.86
N ALA A 84 6.46 -9.61 0.30
CA ALA A 84 5.31 -10.22 0.94
C ALA A 84 4.78 -9.31 2.04
N TYR A 85 3.49 -9.43 2.34
CA TYR A 85 2.83 -8.65 3.37
C TYR A 85 1.98 -9.56 4.25
N ALA A 86 2.15 -9.42 5.57
CA ALA A 86 1.32 -10.07 6.56
C ALA A 86 0.81 -9.06 7.58
N THR A 87 -0.48 -9.15 7.87
CA THR A 87 -1.15 -8.34 8.86
C THR A 87 -2.04 -9.24 9.71
N VAL A 88 -2.22 -8.88 10.99
CA VAL A 88 -3.00 -9.66 11.95
C VAL A 88 -4.49 -9.31 11.94
N GLY A 89 -4.86 -8.17 11.36
CA GLY A 89 -6.23 -7.66 11.37
C GLY A 89 -6.74 -7.27 9.97
N PRO A 90 -7.92 -6.64 9.89
CA PRO A 90 -8.44 -6.10 8.64
C PRO A 90 -7.47 -5.07 8.05
N SER A 91 -7.25 -5.15 6.73
CA SER A 91 -6.35 -4.28 5.99
C SER A 91 -6.97 -3.97 4.63
N VAL A 92 -6.88 -2.70 4.23
CA VAL A 92 -7.39 -2.26 2.93
C VAL A 92 -6.49 -2.78 1.82
N VAL A 93 -5.18 -2.76 2.02
CA VAL A 93 -4.21 -3.37 1.11
C VAL A 93 -4.48 -4.87 0.93
N ALA A 94 -4.67 -5.61 2.02
CA ALA A 94 -4.94 -7.04 1.95
C ALA A 94 -6.25 -7.32 1.21
N GLN A 95 -7.31 -6.57 1.48
CA GLN A 95 -8.56 -6.71 0.74
C GLN A 95 -8.40 -6.37 -0.75
N ARG A 96 -7.77 -5.23 -1.07
CA ARG A 96 -7.57 -4.73 -2.43
C ARG A 96 -6.83 -5.74 -3.29
N TRP A 97 -5.81 -6.36 -2.73
CA TRP A 97 -4.96 -7.32 -3.43
C TRP A 97 -5.31 -8.77 -3.16
N SER A 98 -6.45 -9.04 -2.50
CA SER A 98 -6.93 -10.39 -2.18
C SER A 98 -5.89 -11.23 -1.41
N LEU A 99 -5.12 -10.58 -0.53
CA LEU A 99 -4.15 -11.23 0.32
C LEU A 99 -4.85 -11.87 1.52
N PRO A 100 -4.42 -13.06 1.95
CA PRO A 100 -4.82 -13.61 3.24
C PRO A 100 -4.26 -12.78 4.40
N VAL A 101 -4.87 -12.93 5.58
CA VAL A 101 -4.40 -12.33 6.84
C VAL A 101 -3.97 -13.41 7.84
N GLY A 102 -3.20 -13.01 8.86
CA GLY A 102 -2.73 -13.89 9.92
C GLY A 102 -1.82 -15.02 9.42
N PRO A 103 -1.93 -16.25 9.97
CA PRO A 103 -1.02 -17.35 9.63
C PRO A 103 -0.99 -17.70 8.13
N ARG A 104 -2.11 -17.55 7.41
CA ARG A 104 -2.15 -17.81 5.97
C ARG A 104 -1.24 -16.86 5.17
N ALA A 105 -1.07 -15.62 5.64
CA ALA A 105 -0.16 -14.65 5.03
C ALA A 105 1.31 -15.07 5.14
N ILE A 106 1.70 -15.73 6.25
CA ILE A 106 3.07 -16.23 6.43
C ILE A 106 3.38 -17.37 5.46
N ARG A 107 2.43 -18.31 5.28
CA ARG A 107 2.58 -19.35 4.23
C ARG A 107 2.69 -18.75 2.85
N LEU A 108 1.80 -17.80 2.54
CA LEU A 108 1.83 -17.11 1.25
C LEU A 108 3.18 -16.39 1.05
N ALA A 109 3.71 -15.70 2.07
CA ALA A 109 4.99 -15.02 1.97
C ALA A 109 6.13 -15.95 1.56
N ARG A 110 6.14 -17.18 2.07
CA ARG A 110 7.18 -18.16 1.78
C ARG A 110 6.98 -18.86 0.43
N LEU A 111 5.75 -19.20 0.08
CA LEU A 111 5.45 -20.13 -1.02
C LEU A 111 4.81 -19.47 -2.24
N GLY A 112 4.27 -18.27 -2.08
CA GLY A 112 3.57 -17.57 -3.16
C GLY A 112 4.52 -17.03 -4.21
N ASP A 113 3.96 -16.86 -5.40
CA ASP A 113 4.61 -16.18 -6.51
C ASP A 113 4.35 -14.66 -6.48
N PRO A 114 5.34 -13.85 -6.93
CA PRO A 114 5.15 -12.43 -7.11
C PRO A 114 4.22 -12.14 -8.29
N ASP A 115 3.32 -11.18 -8.08
CA ASP A 115 2.53 -10.53 -9.13
C ASP A 115 3.00 -9.08 -9.30
N LEU A 116 2.74 -8.50 -10.47
CA LEU A 116 3.06 -7.11 -10.78
C LEU A 116 1.89 -6.21 -10.37
N THR A 117 1.94 -5.71 -9.15
CA THR A 117 0.90 -4.84 -8.58
C THR A 117 1.14 -3.38 -8.99
N PRO A 118 0.12 -2.64 -9.48
CA PRO A 118 0.26 -1.23 -9.79
C PRO A 118 0.59 -0.43 -8.54
N LEU A 119 1.47 0.55 -8.68
CA LEU A 119 1.93 1.40 -7.60
C LEU A 119 1.60 2.85 -7.92
N VAL A 120 1.08 3.58 -6.94
CA VAL A 120 0.76 4.99 -7.07
C VAL A 120 1.75 5.81 -6.24
N ARG A 121 2.13 6.97 -6.76
CA ARG A 121 3.05 7.92 -6.13
C ARG A 121 2.36 9.23 -5.85
N ASP A 122 2.82 9.93 -4.83
CA ASP A 122 2.50 11.34 -4.61
C ASP A 122 3.69 12.26 -4.89
N ASP A 123 3.42 13.56 -4.93
CA ASP A 123 4.42 14.62 -5.11
C ASP A 123 5.22 14.95 -3.84
N ALA A 124 4.80 14.43 -2.68
CA ALA A 124 5.55 14.50 -1.42
C ALA A 124 6.57 13.36 -1.25
N GLY A 125 6.68 12.47 -2.25
CA GLY A 125 7.62 11.36 -2.27
C GLY A 125 7.14 10.09 -1.56
N GLY A 126 5.85 10.00 -1.22
CA GLY A 126 5.18 8.81 -0.70
C GLY A 126 4.67 7.87 -1.79
N VAL A 127 3.99 6.81 -1.36
CA VAL A 127 3.34 5.82 -2.23
C VAL A 127 1.93 5.54 -1.73
N LEU A 128 1.09 5.03 -2.62
CA LEU A 128 -0.22 4.51 -2.30
C LEU A 128 -0.37 3.09 -2.89
N ILE A 129 -0.72 2.14 -2.03
CA ILE A 129 -0.80 0.71 -2.35
C ILE A 129 -2.25 0.22 -2.25
N GLY A 130 -3.02 0.69 -1.27
CA GLY A 130 -4.40 0.28 -1.04
C GLY A 130 -5.39 1.37 -1.44
N GLU A 131 -5.54 2.38 -0.59
CA GLU A 131 -6.52 3.46 -0.75
C GLU A 131 -6.08 4.77 -0.06
N ALA A 132 -6.35 5.90 -0.72
CA ALA A 132 -6.35 7.21 -0.08
C ALA A 132 -7.77 7.78 -0.03
N SER A 133 -8.13 8.36 1.10
CA SER A 133 -9.32 9.20 1.25
C SER A 133 -8.91 10.64 1.53
N LEU A 134 -9.51 11.57 0.79
CA LEU A 134 -9.24 13.01 0.93
C LEU A 134 -10.55 13.78 1.03
N GLY A 135 -10.76 14.53 2.11
CA GLY A 135 -11.94 15.38 2.23
C GLY A 135 -12.02 16.18 3.54
N PRO A 136 -13.01 17.07 3.66
CA PRO A 136 -13.90 17.52 2.58
C PRO A 136 -13.15 18.29 1.49
N ILE A 137 -13.68 18.29 0.26
CA ILE A 137 -13.11 19.08 -0.83
C ILE A 137 -13.96 20.31 -1.07
N LEU A 138 -13.32 21.47 -1.09
CA LEU A 138 -13.83 22.72 -1.62
C LEU A 138 -12.76 23.32 -2.53
N GLY A 139 -12.90 23.16 -3.84
CA GLY A 139 -11.91 23.59 -4.83
C GLY A 139 -12.07 22.89 -6.18
N THR A 140 -10.94 22.52 -6.79
CA THR A 140 -10.90 21.89 -8.11
C THR A 140 -10.12 20.59 -8.09
N VAL A 141 -10.64 19.59 -8.78
CA VAL A 141 -10.01 18.28 -8.94
C VAL A 141 -9.93 17.98 -10.44
N TYR A 142 -8.74 17.66 -10.91
CA TYR A 142 -8.49 17.19 -12.26
C TYR A 142 -7.98 15.75 -12.21
N LEU A 143 -8.47 14.91 -13.11
CA LEU A 143 -7.92 13.59 -13.40
C LEU A 143 -7.50 13.62 -14.86
N ASP A 144 -6.19 13.52 -15.07
CA ASP A 144 -5.55 13.83 -16.35
C ASP A 144 -5.98 15.24 -16.82
N GLU A 145 -6.48 15.38 -18.04
CA GLU A 145 -7.03 16.64 -18.56
C GLU A 145 -8.47 16.94 -18.09
N HIS A 146 -9.15 15.96 -17.48
CA HIS A 146 -10.58 16.06 -17.19
C HIS A 146 -10.84 16.67 -15.81
N LYS A 147 -11.63 17.74 -15.77
CA LYS A 147 -12.10 18.36 -14.52
C LYS A 147 -13.19 17.49 -13.88
N LEU A 148 -12.85 16.78 -12.81
CA LEU A 148 -13.78 15.93 -12.06
C LEU A 148 -14.67 16.71 -11.10
N VAL A 149 -14.10 17.71 -10.42
CA VAL A 149 -14.80 18.53 -9.44
C VAL A 149 -14.49 20.00 -9.69
N ALA A 150 -15.54 20.82 -9.69
CA ALA A 150 -15.48 22.27 -9.56
C ALA A 150 -16.46 22.68 -8.45
N GLY A 151 -15.93 23.10 -7.31
CA GLY A 151 -16.70 23.40 -6.10
C GLY A 151 -16.51 22.35 -5.01
N GLY A 152 -17.61 21.82 -4.47
CA GLY A 152 -17.57 20.99 -3.26
C GLY A 152 -17.90 19.51 -3.48
N CYS A 153 -17.14 18.61 -2.86
CA CYS A 153 -17.55 17.22 -2.64
C CYS A 153 -17.24 16.80 -1.19
N ARG A 154 -17.89 15.72 -0.73
CA ARG A 154 -17.71 15.19 0.63
C ARG A 154 -16.32 14.58 0.81
N ALA A 155 -15.89 13.79 -0.17
CA ALA A 155 -14.57 13.17 -0.17
C ALA A 155 -14.23 12.68 -1.58
N LEU A 156 -12.95 12.45 -1.80
CA LEU A 156 -12.41 11.61 -2.86
C LEU A 156 -11.91 10.32 -2.22
N VAL A 157 -12.12 9.21 -2.90
CA VAL A 157 -11.45 7.94 -2.63
C VAL A 157 -10.60 7.62 -3.86
N ILE A 158 -9.31 7.43 -3.68
CA ILE A 158 -8.32 7.15 -4.72
C ILE A 158 -7.72 5.78 -4.45
N GLU A 159 -7.72 4.90 -5.45
CA GLU A 159 -7.19 3.54 -5.35
C GLU A 159 -6.25 3.28 -6.54
N PRO A 160 -5.17 2.50 -6.38
CA PRO A 160 -4.38 2.03 -7.51
C PRO A 160 -5.22 1.15 -8.44
N ASP A 161 -5.11 1.36 -9.74
CA ASP A 161 -5.82 0.61 -10.76
C ASP A 161 -4.86 0.00 -11.78
N ALA A 162 -5.04 -1.27 -12.11
CA ALA A 162 -4.12 -1.99 -13.00
C ALA A 162 -4.28 -1.59 -14.48
N ALA A 163 -5.45 -1.10 -14.89
CA ALA A 163 -5.74 -0.78 -16.28
C ALA A 163 -5.33 0.66 -16.63
N GLN A 164 -5.69 1.63 -15.80
CA GLN A 164 -5.46 3.06 -16.06
C GLN A 164 -4.48 3.71 -15.08
N GLY A 165 -4.12 3.04 -13.99
CA GLY A 165 -3.19 3.53 -12.97
C GLY A 165 -3.90 3.99 -11.70
N LEU A 166 -4.97 4.78 -11.82
CA LEU A 166 -5.80 5.25 -10.71
C LEU A 166 -7.29 4.97 -10.97
N ARG A 167 -8.01 4.63 -9.90
CA ARG A 167 -9.46 4.70 -9.83
C ARG A 167 -9.86 5.73 -8.78
N VAL A 168 -10.67 6.70 -9.18
CA VAL A 168 -11.10 7.83 -8.35
C VAL A 168 -12.60 7.80 -8.20
N THR A 169 -13.07 7.69 -6.96
CA THR A 169 -14.47 7.80 -6.59
C THR A 169 -14.74 9.15 -5.92
N VAL A 170 -15.56 9.97 -6.57
CA VAL A 170 -16.04 11.25 -6.03
C VAL A 170 -17.30 11.02 -5.20
N LEU A 171 -17.21 11.26 -3.90
CA LEU A 171 -18.33 11.15 -2.97
C LEU A 171 -18.91 12.54 -2.74
N TYR A 172 -20.18 12.73 -3.08
CA TYR A 172 -20.90 13.99 -2.84
C TYR A 172 -21.64 13.99 -1.51
N LYS A 173 -21.94 15.19 -0.99
CA LYS A 173 -22.84 15.33 0.16
C LYS A 173 -24.25 14.84 -0.21
N LYS A 174 -24.90 14.15 0.72
CA LYS A 174 -26.32 13.76 0.62
C LYS A 174 -27.11 14.50 1.69
N PHE A 175 -28.32 14.93 1.37
CA PHE A 175 -29.31 15.46 2.31
C PHE A 175 -30.56 14.58 2.21
N GLY A 176 -30.71 13.65 3.17
CA GLY A 176 -31.73 12.61 3.10
C GLY A 176 -31.55 11.71 1.87
N LEU A 177 -32.64 11.46 1.14
CA LEU A 177 -32.63 10.69 -0.12
C LEU A 177 -32.17 11.52 -1.34
N ILE A 178 -31.92 12.82 -1.16
CA ILE A 178 -31.57 13.75 -2.23
C ILE A 178 -30.07 14.01 -2.21
N GLY A 179 -29.40 13.79 -3.34
CA GLY A 179 -27.97 14.03 -3.48
C GLY A 179 -27.40 13.43 -4.74
N ARG A 180 -26.23 13.92 -5.16
CA ARG A 180 -25.54 13.34 -6.33
C ARG A 180 -25.04 11.93 -6.00
N ARG A 181 -25.21 11.01 -6.94
CA ARG A 181 -24.62 9.67 -6.85
C ARG A 181 -23.09 9.78 -6.90
N PRO A 182 -22.36 8.83 -6.28
CA PRO A 182 -20.92 8.73 -6.48
C PRO A 182 -20.57 8.65 -7.97
N VAL A 183 -19.48 9.31 -8.35
CA VAL A 183 -18.95 9.23 -9.71
C VAL A 183 -17.60 8.52 -9.64
N ILE A 184 -17.43 7.48 -10.44
CA ILE A 184 -16.18 6.74 -10.57
C ILE A 184 -15.55 7.12 -11.91
N ARG A 185 -14.26 7.42 -11.89
CA ARG A 185 -13.43 7.67 -13.08
C ARG A 185 -12.07 7.02 -12.90
N GLU A 186 -11.47 6.66 -14.01
CA GLU A 186 -10.16 6.04 -14.08
C GLU A 186 -9.24 6.93 -14.91
N GLY A 187 -7.95 6.93 -14.59
CA GLY A 187 -6.96 7.80 -15.24
C GLY A 187 -5.58 7.62 -14.62
N ARG A 188 -4.59 8.39 -15.08
CA ARG A 188 -3.18 8.19 -14.69
C ARG A 188 -2.71 9.12 -13.59
N ALA A 189 -3.23 10.33 -13.52
CA ALA A 189 -2.81 11.32 -12.53
C ALA A 189 -3.99 12.17 -12.05
N ILE A 190 -4.12 12.33 -10.75
CA ILE A 190 -5.10 13.22 -10.13
C ILE A 190 -4.39 14.39 -9.46
N GLN A 191 -4.85 15.60 -9.74
CA GLN A 191 -4.40 16.84 -9.12
C GLN A 191 -5.55 17.48 -8.37
N ILE A 192 -5.32 17.77 -7.09
CA ILE A 192 -6.33 18.26 -6.18
C ILE A 192 -5.87 19.61 -5.65
N GLY A 193 -6.69 20.64 -5.84
CA GLY A 193 -6.55 21.93 -5.20
C GLY A 193 -7.79 22.21 -4.36
N THR A 194 -7.62 22.51 -3.09
CA THR A 194 -8.73 22.73 -2.15
C THR A 194 -8.34 23.70 -1.03
N ALA A 195 -9.32 24.31 -0.37
CA ALA A 195 -9.08 25.20 0.75
C ALA A 195 -8.40 24.50 1.95
N ALA A 196 -8.86 23.29 2.30
CA ALA A 196 -8.24 22.40 3.29
C ALA A 196 -8.95 21.04 3.25
N ALA A 197 -8.18 19.95 3.22
CA ALA A 197 -8.72 18.60 3.30
C ALA A 197 -7.85 17.71 4.19
N GLN A 198 -8.48 16.81 4.94
CA GLN A 198 -7.78 15.76 5.66
C GLN A 198 -7.45 14.63 4.68
N LEU A 199 -6.20 14.16 4.74
CA LEU A 199 -5.71 13.05 3.93
C LEU A 199 -5.41 11.85 4.82
N VAL A 200 -6.01 10.71 4.49
CA VAL A 200 -5.61 9.41 5.01
C VAL A 200 -5.18 8.56 3.83
N ALA A 201 -3.97 8.04 3.85
CA ALA A 201 -3.43 7.17 2.80
C ALA A 201 -2.91 5.89 3.45
N ASP A 202 -3.39 4.73 2.98
CA ASP A 202 -3.00 3.41 3.51
C ASP A 202 -3.09 3.36 5.05
N GLY A 203 -4.21 3.88 5.59
CA GLY A 203 -4.46 3.95 7.04
C GLY A 203 -3.72 5.07 7.78
N TRP A 204 -2.70 5.70 7.17
CA TRP A 204 -1.94 6.78 7.79
C TRP A 204 -2.58 8.15 7.54
N SER A 205 -3.02 8.80 8.62
CA SER A 205 -3.53 10.16 8.57
C SER A 205 -2.40 11.19 8.56
N ARG A 206 -2.45 12.13 7.63
CA ARG A 206 -1.61 13.31 7.70
C ARG A 206 -2.09 14.19 8.85
N GLY A 207 -1.20 14.51 9.79
CA GLY A 207 -1.54 15.31 10.96
C GLY A 207 -1.96 16.75 10.66
N ARG A 208 -1.69 17.28 9.46
CA ARG A 208 -2.13 18.62 9.02
C ARG A 208 -2.97 18.50 7.74
N PRO A 209 -4.07 19.27 7.62
CA PRO A 209 -4.80 19.39 6.38
C PRO A 209 -3.89 19.80 5.22
N VAL A 210 -4.22 19.34 4.02
CA VAL A 210 -3.55 19.71 2.79
C VAL A 210 -4.42 20.64 1.95
N GLU A 211 -3.79 21.59 1.28
CA GLU A 211 -4.44 22.49 0.32
C GLU A 211 -4.26 22.00 -1.12
N ARG A 212 -3.20 21.23 -1.36
CA ARG A 212 -2.87 20.62 -2.64
C ARG A 212 -2.38 19.21 -2.42
N TRP A 213 -2.78 18.31 -3.32
CA TRP A 213 -2.25 16.95 -3.33
C TRP A 213 -2.31 16.37 -4.73
N THR A 214 -1.28 15.62 -5.10
CA THR A 214 -1.20 14.94 -6.40
C THR A 214 -0.96 13.46 -6.17
N TYR A 215 -1.70 12.61 -6.87
CA TYR A 215 -1.34 11.21 -7.04
C TYR A 215 -1.14 10.91 -8.53
N TYR A 216 -0.20 10.04 -8.86
CA TYR A 216 0.04 9.58 -10.22
C TYR A 216 0.51 8.12 -10.23
N ALA A 217 0.14 7.40 -11.28
CA ALA A 217 0.59 6.04 -11.51
C ALA A 217 2.11 6.00 -11.70
N HIS A 218 2.78 5.17 -10.90
CA HIS A 218 4.20 4.90 -11.08
C HIS A 218 4.42 4.00 -12.29
N THR A 219 5.56 4.16 -12.96
CA THR A 219 5.90 3.39 -14.17
C THR A 219 6.37 1.98 -13.86
N SER A 220 6.94 1.76 -12.68
CA SER A 220 7.43 0.45 -12.24
C SER A 220 6.42 -0.18 -11.28
N PRO A 221 5.98 -1.42 -11.52
CA PRO A 221 5.10 -2.12 -10.60
C PRO A 221 5.85 -2.53 -9.32
N LEU A 222 5.09 -2.81 -8.26
CA LEU A 222 5.57 -3.54 -7.09
C LEU A 222 5.48 -5.04 -7.37
N ARG A 223 6.56 -5.79 -7.10
CA ARG A 223 6.53 -7.27 -7.10
C ARG A 223 5.94 -7.75 -5.77
N LEU A 224 4.62 -7.85 -5.69
CA LEU A 224 3.90 -8.25 -4.47
C LEU A 224 3.60 -9.74 -4.50
N ILE A 225 3.94 -10.48 -3.44
CA ILE A 225 3.58 -11.88 -3.30
C ILE A 225 2.07 -11.99 -3.08
N ARG A 226 1.36 -12.60 -4.04
CA ARG A 226 -0.12 -12.73 -4.02
C ARG A 226 -0.58 -14.18 -4.17
N GLY A 227 -0.02 -14.90 -5.15
CA GLY A 227 -0.25 -16.32 -5.42
C GLY A 227 -1.71 -16.77 -5.64
N ALA A 228 -1.92 -17.95 -6.24
CA ALA A 228 -3.17 -18.69 -6.11
C ALA A 228 -3.11 -19.50 -4.81
N VAL A 229 -4.08 -19.32 -3.92
CA VAL A 229 -4.24 -20.21 -2.76
C VAL A 229 -5.11 -21.37 -3.25
N ASP A 230 -4.52 -22.57 -3.38
CA ASP A 230 -5.29 -23.82 -3.47
C ASP A 230 -6.25 -23.96 -2.27
#